data_AF-A0A644VYH4-F1
#
_entry.id   AF-A0A644VYH4-F1
#
_cell.length_a   1.000
_cell.length_b   1.000
_cell.length_c   1.000
_cell.angle_alpha   90.00
_cell.angle_beta   90.00
_cell.angle_gamma   90.00
#
_symmetry.space_group_name_H-M   'P 1'
#
loop_
_entity.id
_entity.type
_entity.pdbx_description
1 polymer ?
#
loop_
_entity_poly.entity_id
_entity_poly.type
_entity_poly.pdbx_seq_one_letter_code
_entity_poly.pdbx_strand_id
1 'polypeptide(L)'
;MYTVTMNAEKPERQRMPGKTHAVLGLKESSHEVLSFVDDIKYLRKKVGPRSLARSLGVSKMTELYWARGERLPSNPMLYESVKGWAERERAIDAAAVS
;
A
#
# COMPACT_ATOMS: atom_id res chain seq x y z
N MET A 1 -34.62 13.58 -54.93
CA MET A 1 -33.48 12.71 -55.27
C MET A 1 -32.30 13.13 -54.39
N TYR A 2 -31.54 12.14 -53.92
CA TYR A 2 -30.74 12.14 -52.69
C TYR A 2 -29.51 13.06 -52.71
N THR A 3 -29.27 13.78 -51.61
CA THR A 3 -28.01 14.46 -51.31
C THR A 3 -27.04 13.47 -50.65
N VAL A 4 -25.95 13.15 -51.33
CA VAL A 4 -24.86 12.32 -50.80
C VAL A 4 -23.90 13.20 -50.02
N THR A 5 -23.86 13.07 -48.70
CA THR A 5 -22.82 13.67 -47.87
C THR A 5 -21.58 12.79 -47.89
N MET A 6 -20.50 13.29 -48.50
CA MET A 6 -19.19 12.64 -48.45
C MET A 6 -18.63 12.76 -47.02
N ASN A 7 -18.42 11.63 -46.34
CA ASN A 7 -17.71 11.60 -45.07
C ASN A 7 -16.23 11.88 -45.33
N ALA A 8 -15.72 12.96 -44.75
CA ALA A 8 -14.30 13.28 -44.76
C ALA A 8 -13.52 12.24 -43.93
N GLU A 9 -12.60 11.52 -44.59
CA GLU A 9 -11.63 10.63 -43.94
C GLU A 9 -10.77 11.42 -42.95
N LYS A 10 -10.74 10.93 -41.70
CA LYS A 10 -9.98 11.52 -40.59
C LYS A 10 -8.54 11.01 -40.69
N PRO A 11 -7.50 11.88 -40.65
CA PRO A 11 -6.13 11.41 -40.78
C PRO A 11 -5.69 10.56 -39.58
N GLU A 12 -5.14 9.39 -39.88
CA GLU A 12 -4.60 8.42 -38.94
C GLU A 12 -3.39 9.02 -38.18
N ARG A 13 -3.50 9.15 -36.86
CA ARG A 13 -2.39 9.67 -36.03
C ARG A 13 -1.27 8.64 -35.95
N GLN A 14 -0.21 8.82 -36.73
CA GLN A 14 1.07 8.14 -36.52
C GLN A 14 1.61 8.44 -35.11
N ARG A 15 1.70 7.41 -34.27
CA ARG A 15 2.41 7.49 -32.99
C ARG A 15 3.89 7.26 -33.27
N MET A 16 4.71 8.30 -33.12
CA MET A 16 6.17 8.12 -33.10
C MET A 16 6.59 7.38 -31.82
N PRO A 17 7.52 6.41 -31.89
CA PRO A 17 8.02 5.74 -30.69
C PRO A 17 8.79 6.74 -29.84
N GLY A 18 8.26 7.01 -28.64
CA GLY A 18 8.91 7.87 -27.66
C GLY A 18 10.29 7.32 -27.32
N LYS A 19 11.30 8.16 -27.46
CA LYS A 19 12.68 7.88 -27.10
C LYS A 19 12.76 7.56 -25.60
N THR A 20 13.03 6.30 -25.26
CA THR A 20 13.26 5.88 -23.88
C THR A 20 14.57 6.47 -23.37
N HIS A 21 14.47 7.45 -22.47
CA HIS A 21 15.60 7.88 -21.66
C HIS A 21 15.83 6.85 -20.56
N ALA A 22 16.91 6.07 -20.67
CA ALA A 22 17.38 5.24 -19.58
C ALA A 22 17.91 6.17 -18.47
N VAL A 23 17.14 6.31 -17.40
CA VAL A 23 17.60 7.00 -16.19
C VAL A 23 18.53 6.04 -15.45
N LEU A 24 19.85 6.23 -15.66
CA LEU A 24 20.88 5.60 -14.86
C LEU A 24 20.79 6.12 -13.41
N GLY A 25 20.77 5.19 -12.45
CA GLY A 25 21.35 5.45 -11.13
C GLY A 25 20.40 5.77 -9.97
N LEU A 26 19.18 5.24 -9.95
CA LEU A 26 18.48 5.11 -8.67
C LEU A 26 19.00 3.84 -7.97
N LYS A 27 19.97 4.04 -7.07
CA LYS A 27 20.28 3.08 -6.02
C LYS A 27 18.99 2.98 -5.18
N GLU A 28 18.10 2.06 -5.54
CA GLU A 28 16.93 1.75 -4.75
C GLU A 28 17.45 1.24 -3.40
N SER A 29 17.50 2.13 -2.42
CA SER A 29 17.52 1.74 -1.03
C SER A 29 16.25 0.92 -0.84
N SER A 30 16.38 -0.41 -0.86
CA SER A 30 15.32 -1.36 -0.56
C SER A 30 14.95 -1.23 0.91
N HIS A 31 14.44 -0.09 1.33
CA HIS A 31 13.56 -0.04 2.47
C HIS A 31 12.32 -0.79 2.02
N GLU A 32 12.22 -2.06 2.42
CA GLU A 32 10.97 -2.81 2.34
C GLU A 32 9.88 -1.92 2.91
N VAL A 33 9.03 -1.40 2.03
CA VAL A 33 7.84 -0.67 2.45
C VAL A 33 6.90 -1.72 3.03
N LEU A 34 7.03 -1.97 4.33
CA LEU A 34 6.19 -2.93 5.03
C LEU A 34 4.73 -2.50 4.91
N SER A 35 3.87 -3.44 4.50
CA SER A 35 2.46 -3.14 4.29
C SER A 35 1.72 -3.06 5.62
N PHE A 36 0.58 -2.36 5.65
CA PHE A 36 -0.31 -2.32 6.82
C PHE A 36 -0.64 -3.72 7.35
N VAL A 37 -0.83 -4.68 6.45
CA VAL A 37 -1.13 -6.07 6.82
C VAL A 37 0.05 -6.71 7.54
N ASP A 38 1.27 -6.41 7.12
CA ASP A 38 2.49 -6.92 7.75
C ASP A 38 2.72 -6.28 9.12
N ASP A 39 2.44 -4.98 9.26
CA ASP A 39 2.45 -4.29 10.55
C ASP A 39 1.42 -4.88 11.53
N ILE A 40 0.19 -5.14 11.07
CA ILE A 40 -0.83 -5.81 11.88
C ILE A 40 -0.37 -7.22 12.29
N LYS A 41 0.16 -8.02 11.36
CA LYS A 41 0.66 -9.38 11.67
C LYS A 41 1.81 -9.34 12.68
N TYR A 42 2.72 -8.38 12.53
CA TYR A 42 3.84 -8.18 13.43
C TYR A 42 3.35 -7.82 14.85
N LEU A 43 2.55 -6.77 14.98
CA LEU A 43 1.99 -6.33 16.26
C LEU A 43 1.13 -7.43 16.89
N ARG A 44 0.36 -8.18 16.09
CA ARG A 44 -0.46 -9.30 16.56
C ARG A 44 0.39 -10.38 17.22
N LYS A 45 1.55 -10.71 16.65
CA LYS A 45 2.50 -11.66 17.25
C LYS A 45 3.13 -11.10 18.53
N LYS A 46 3.41 -9.79 18.56
CA LYS A 46 4.09 -9.13 19.68
C LYS A 46 3.22 -9.00 20.93
N VAL A 47 2.01 -8.43 20.79
CA VAL A 47 1.14 -8.12 21.94
C VAL A 47 -0.06 -9.05 22.10
N GLY A 48 -0.29 -9.92 21.10
CA GLY A 48 -1.44 -10.81 21.04
C GLY A 48 -2.70 -10.15 20.45
N PRO A 49 -3.60 -10.96 19.86
CA PRO A 49 -4.73 -10.43 19.09
C PRO A 49 -5.76 -9.66 19.91
N ARG A 50 -6.02 -10.09 21.16
CA ARG A 50 -7.00 -9.42 22.03
C ARG A 50 -6.50 -8.05 22.47
N SER A 51 -5.23 -7.95 22.83
CA SER A 51 -4.60 -6.70 23.24
C SER A 51 -4.50 -5.75 22.05
N LEU A 52 -4.08 -6.23 20.88
CA LEU A 52 -4.00 -5.44 19.66
C LEU A 52 -5.36 -4.81 19.30
N ALA A 53 -6.43 -5.63 19.24
CA ALA A 53 -7.76 -5.15 18.93
C ALA A 53 -8.24 -4.07 19.93
N ARG A 54 -7.96 -4.27 21.24
CA ARG A 54 -8.30 -3.30 22.28
C ARG A 54 -7.53 -1.98 22.10
N SER A 55 -6.23 -2.03 21.84
CA SER A 55 -5.41 -0.83 21.64
C SER A 55 -5.84 -0.03 20.41
N LEU A 56 -6.28 -0.71 19.35
CA LEU A 56 -6.78 -0.08 18.13
C LEU A 56 -8.26 0.38 18.25
N GLY A 57 -8.94 0.09 19.36
CA GLY A 57 -10.35 0.45 19.55
C GLY A 57 -11.31 -0.32 18.64
N VAL A 58 -10.92 -1.51 18.17
CA VAL A 58 -11.72 -2.32 17.25
C VAL A 58 -12.10 -3.68 17.84
N SER A 59 -13.06 -4.35 17.20
CA SER A 59 -13.42 -5.71 17.57
C SER A 59 -12.29 -6.70 17.21
N LYS A 60 -12.20 -7.81 17.95
CA LYS A 60 -11.28 -8.91 17.63
C LYS A 60 -11.52 -9.47 16.23
N MET A 61 -12.76 -9.45 15.74
CA MET A 61 -13.10 -9.90 14.40
C MET A 61 -12.55 -8.93 13.34
N THR A 62 -12.66 -7.63 13.58
CA THR A 62 -12.12 -6.58 12.69
C THR A 62 -10.60 -6.72 12.56
N GLU A 63 -9.90 -6.86 13.69
CA GLU A 63 -8.45 -7.10 13.70
C GLU A 63 -8.07 -8.38 12.94
N LEU A 64 -8.86 -9.46 13.08
CA LEU A 64 -8.63 -10.70 12.33
C LEU A 64 -8.77 -10.50 10.81
N TYR A 65 -9.76 -9.74 10.34
CA TYR A 65 -9.90 -9.42 8.92
C TYR A 65 -8.68 -8.65 8.41
N TRP A 66 -8.23 -7.64 9.17
CA TRP A 66 -7.04 -6.86 8.80
C TRP A 66 -5.79 -7.72 8.72
N ALA A 67 -5.59 -8.64 9.66
CA ALA A 67 -4.47 -9.58 9.64
C ALA A 67 -4.50 -10.54 8.42
N ARG A 68 -5.69 -10.76 7.83
CA ARG A 68 -5.88 -11.53 6.59
C ARG A 68 -5.81 -10.69 5.32
N GLY A 69 -5.70 -9.37 5.43
CA GLY A 69 -5.78 -8.45 4.29
C GLY A 69 -7.22 -8.22 3.79
N GLU A 70 -8.22 -8.59 4.58
CA GLU A 70 -9.63 -8.45 4.26
C GLU A 70 -10.22 -7.22 4.97
N ARG A 71 -11.24 -6.59 4.37
CA ARG A 71 -12.02 -5.49 4.96
C ARG A 71 -11.13 -4.43 5.63
N LEU A 72 -10.08 -4.03 4.91
CA LEU A 72 -9.09 -3.07 5.37
C LEU A 72 -9.75 -1.74 5.76
N PRO A 73 -9.17 -1.01 6.72
CA PRO A 73 -9.73 0.25 7.14
C PRO A 73 -9.72 1.25 5.98
N SER A 74 -10.76 2.06 5.89
CA SER A 74 -10.82 3.20 4.96
C SER A 74 -10.17 4.45 5.54
N ASN A 75 -9.97 4.51 6.86
CA ASN A 75 -9.39 5.68 7.53
C ASN A 75 -7.86 5.68 7.40
N PRO A 76 -7.25 6.68 6.71
CA PRO A 76 -5.80 6.76 6.53
C PRO A 76 -5.03 6.94 7.84
N MET A 77 -5.63 7.56 8.86
CA MET A 77 -4.97 7.72 10.16
C MET A 77 -4.66 6.39 10.85
N LEU A 78 -5.45 5.34 10.60
CA LEU A 78 -5.17 4.02 11.14
C LEU A 78 -3.89 3.42 10.54
N TYR A 79 -3.60 3.71 9.27
CA TYR A 79 -2.38 3.23 8.61
C TYR A 79 -1.15 3.86 9.25
N GLU A 80 -1.13 5.18 9.39
CA GLU A 80 -0.03 5.90 10.03
C GLU A 80 0.16 5.50 11.50
N SER A 81 -0.95 5.31 12.24
CA SER A 81 -0.89 4.91 13.64
C SER A 81 -0.31 3.51 13.83
N VAL A 82 -0.75 2.55 13.01
CA VAL A 82 -0.27 1.17 13.03
C VAL A 82 1.19 1.10 12.60
N LYS A 83 1.54 1.79 11.52
CA LYS A 83 2.93 1.89 11.02
C LYS A 83 3.85 2.46 12.09
N GLY A 84 3.52 3.62 12.66
CA GLY A 84 4.33 4.26 13.68
C GLY A 84 4.46 3.43 14.96
N TRP A 85 3.45 2.63 15.31
CA TRP A 85 3.59 1.69 16.42
C TRP A 85 4.53 0.53 16.06
N ALA A 86 4.33 -0.11 14.91
CA ALA A 86 5.18 -1.21 14.46
C ALA A 86 6.66 -0.81 14.34
N GLU A 87 6.95 0.39 13.81
CA GLU A 87 8.31 0.95 13.74
C GLU A 87 8.95 1.11 15.12
N ARG A 88 8.22 1.66 16.10
CA ARG A 88 8.72 1.80 17.48
C ARG A 88 9.06 0.45 18.10
N GLU A 89 8.17 -0.54 17.96
CA GLU A 89 8.41 -1.89 18.49
C GLU A 89 9.59 -2.58 17.81
N ARG A 90 9.76 -2.42 16.49
CA ARG A 90 10.94 -2.96 15.77
C ARG A 90 12.23 -2.29 16.24
N ALA A 91 12.22 -0.98 16.49
CA ALA A 91 13.38 -0.27 17.01
C ALA A 91 13.76 -0.76 18.42
N ILE A 92 12.77 -1.01 19.28
CA ILE A 92 12.99 -1.62 20.61
C ILE A 92 13.61 -3.01 20.47
N ASP A 93 13.07 -3.83 19.56
CA ASP A 93 13.59 -5.20 19.33
C ASP A 93 15.00 -5.19 18.76
N ALA A 94 15.32 -4.27 17.85
CA ALA A 94 16.66 -4.09 17.32
C ALA A 94 17.66 -3.66 18.40
N ALA A 95 17.25 -2.76 19.31
CA ALA A 95 18.07 -2.31 20.42
C ALA A 95 18.30 -3.41 21.48
N ALA A 96 17.35 -4.33 21.67
CA ALA A 96 17.47 -5.44 22.61
C ALA A 96 18.44 -6.55 22.15
N VAL A 97 18.77 -6.57 20.85
CA VAL A 97 19.68 -7.56 20.24
C VAL A 97 21.12 -7.03 20.14
N SER A 98 21.33 -5.73 20.32
CA SER A 98 22.65 -5.08 20.32
C SER A 98 23.32 -5.08 21.69
#